data_AF-A0A0A0KK70-F1
#
_entry.id   AF-A0A0A0KK70-F1
#
_cell.length_a   1.000
_cell.length_b   1.000
_cell.length_c   1.000
_cell.angle_alpha   90.00
_cell.angle_beta   90.00
_cell.angle_gamma   90.00
#
_symmetry.space_group_name_H-M   'P 1'
#
loop_
_entity.id
_entity.type
_entity.pdbx_description
1 polymer ?
#
loop_
_entity_poly.entity_id
_entity_poly.type
_entity_poly.pdbx_seq_one_letter_code
_entity_poly.pdbx_strand_id
1 'polypeptide(L)'
;MKDSEKVFWDSMKNPAGNHHITAAFNSQSRTSSKLLLCLIFFISFTYLIYSLKLLSSPRLCSDSQPFSSSAVDPLHNLTTTAAISLPTSSQNQTELRHVVFGIAASAKLWEQRKNYIKLWFKPEKMRGTVWLDRKVKIDEDSDELPPIRISGDTSKFAYKNRQGHRSAIRISRIVSETFRLGLKDVRWFVMGDDDTVFVTENLLRVLRKYDHTQYYYIGSLSESHLQNIYFSYSMAYGGGGFAISYPLAEALVKMQDRCIQRYPGLYGSDDRMQACMAELGVPLTKELGFHQYDVYGNLFGLLSAHPIAPFVSLHHLDIVEPIFPNATRLQALDRLKIPMELDSAGLLQQSICYHKSNTWTISVSWGYAIQIFRGILSPREVEMPSRTFLNWYRRADYTAYAFNTRPVARNPCQKAFVFYLSNALQTNSTTGQTVSKYIRHRAPQPACKWKSPSPSSIEFVKVIKKADPKLWERSPRRNCCRVMKSKEKKTLMVEVGICKDGEISEV
;
A
#
# COMPACT_ATOMS: atom_id res chain seq x y z
N MET A 1 -20.09 19.34 8.66
CA MET A 1 -19.07 18.26 8.80
C MET A 1 -18.88 17.76 10.23
N LYS A 2 -19.10 18.55 11.28
CA LYS A 2 -19.01 18.07 12.69
C LYS A 2 -20.14 17.11 13.11
N ASP A 3 -21.35 17.26 12.57
CA ASP A 3 -22.48 16.43 12.99
C ASP A 3 -22.48 15.01 12.40
N SER A 4 -21.83 14.81 11.25
CA SER A 4 -21.68 13.47 10.64
C SER A 4 -20.75 12.56 11.46
N GLU A 5 -19.68 13.12 12.04
CA GLU A 5 -18.74 12.37 12.89
C GLU A 5 -19.37 11.93 14.21
N LYS A 6 -20.30 12.72 14.76
CA LYS A 6 -20.98 12.40 16.03
C LYS A 6 -22.01 11.27 15.84
N VAL A 7 -22.75 11.31 14.72
CA VAL A 7 -23.72 10.25 14.36
C VAL A 7 -23.03 8.91 14.07
N PHE A 8 -21.84 8.94 13.45
CA PHE A 8 -21.06 7.72 13.21
C PHE A 8 -20.60 7.06 14.53
N TRP A 9 -20.16 7.85 15.52
CA TRP A 9 -19.73 7.34 16.83
C TRP A 9 -20.90 6.90 17.72
N ASP A 10 -22.01 7.63 17.75
CA ASP A 10 -23.14 7.32 18.63
C ASP A 10 -23.93 6.07 18.16
N SER A 11 -23.94 5.78 16.86
CA SER A 11 -24.61 4.59 16.31
C SER A 11 -23.81 3.28 16.47
N MET A 12 -22.52 3.35 16.83
CA MET A 12 -21.66 2.17 17.03
C MET A 12 -21.76 1.55 18.43
N LYS A 13 -22.46 2.19 19.38
CA LYS A 13 -22.62 1.66 20.74
C LYS A 13 -23.69 0.57 20.89
N ASN A 14 -24.56 0.34 19.90
CA ASN A 14 -25.66 -0.63 20.03
C ASN A 14 -25.92 -1.42 18.75
N PRO A 15 -25.47 -2.69 18.68
CA PRO A 15 -26.01 -3.67 17.76
C PRO A 15 -26.73 -4.79 18.53
N ALA A 16 -27.77 -4.45 19.30
CA ALA A 16 -28.83 -5.37 19.76
C ALA A 16 -29.86 -4.57 20.57
N GLY A 17 -31.14 -4.77 20.27
CA GLY A 17 -32.21 -4.28 21.14
C GLY A 17 -32.16 -5.01 22.48
N ASN A 18 -32.18 -4.26 23.58
CA ASN A 18 -32.84 -4.71 24.80
C ASN A 18 -33.17 -3.54 25.71
N HIS A 19 -34.34 -3.66 26.33
CA HIS A 19 -34.97 -2.71 27.23
C HIS A 19 -34.10 -2.32 28.44
N HIS A 20 -34.25 -1.06 28.85
CA HIS A 20 -33.86 -0.56 30.16
C HIS A 20 -34.44 -1.44 31.28
N ILE A 21 -33.57 -2.00 32.12
CA ILE A 21 -33.87 -2.31 33.52
C ILE A 21 -32.74 -1.73 34.35
N THR A 22 -33.00 -0.59 34.99
CA THR A 22 -32.14 -0.03 36.03
C THR A 22 -32.46 -0.67 37.37
N ALA A 23 -31.38 -1.01 38.06
CA ALA A 23 -31.26 -1.67 39.36
C ALA A 23 -32.17 -1.13 40.48
N ALA A 24 -32.68 -2.08 41.27
CA ALA A 24 -32.94 -1.88 42.70
C ALA A 24 -32.07 -2.88 43.47
N PHE A 25 -30.99 -2.38 44.08
CA PHE A 25 -30.22 -3.10 45.09
C PHE A 25 -30.91 -2.90 46.44
N ASN A 26 -31.44 -3.97 47.05
CA ASN A 26 -31.26 -4.21 48.49
C ASN A 26 -31.74 -5.60 48.94
N SER A 27 -30.92 -6.20 49.82
CA SER A 27 -31.11 -7.42 50.60
C SER A 27 -30.92 -8.77 49.89
N GLN A 28 -29.81 -9.46 50.20
CA GLN A 28 -29.72 -10.91 50.49
C GLN A 28 -28.25 -11.34 50.62
N SER A 29 -27.67 -11.19 51.80
CA SER A 29 -26.25 -11.53 52.09
C SER A 29 -26.05 -12.88 52.78
N ARG A 30 -26.91 -13.90 52.53
CA ARG A 30 -26.72 -15.23 53.17
C ARG A 30 -26.97 -16.47 52.32
N THR A 31 -27.46 -16.33 51.09
CA THR A 31 -27.76 -17.47 50.18
C THR A 31 -26.75 -17.63 49.02
N SER A 32 -25.93 -16.61 48.71
CA SER A 32 -25.00 -16.63 47.57
C SER A 32 -23.71 -17.44 47.79
N SER A 33 -23.24 -17.55 49.04
CA SER A 33 -21.99 -18.27 49.35
C SER A 33 -22.10 -19.78 49.12
N LYS A 34 -23.26 -20.37 49.43
CA LYS A 34 -23.52 -21.81 49.19
C LYS A 34 -23.60 -22.15 47.70
N LEU A 35 -24.18 -21.26 46.90
CA LEU A 35 -24.30 -21.46 45.46
C LEU A 35 -22.93 -21.38 44.76
N LEU A 36 -22.08 -20.44 45.20
CA LEU A 36 -20.72 -20.29 44.69
C LEU A 36 -19.85 -21.51 45.05
N LEU A 37 -19.96 -22.02 46.28
CA LEU A 37 -19.30 -23.26 46.70
C LEU A 37 -19.76 -24.45 45.85
N CYS A 38 -21.07 -24.61 45.61
CA CYS A 38 -21.58 -25.67 44.72
C CYS A 38 -21.02 -25.55 43.29
N LEU A 39 -20.91 -24.33 42.75
CA LEU A 39 -20.34 -24.07 41.43
C LEU A 39 -18.85 -24.45 41.36
N ILE A 40 -18.07 -24.09 42.39
CA ILE A 40 -16.65 -24.45 42.49
C ILE A 40 -16.49 -25.97 42.59
N PHE A 41 -17.32 -26.65 43.38
CA PHE A 41 -17.32 -28.11 43.48
C PHE A 41 -17.66 -28.77 42.15
N PHE A 42 -18.66 -28.25 41.42
CA PHE A 42 -19.06 -28.79 40.13
C PHE A 42 -17.97 -28.63 39.06
N ILE A 43 -17.32 -27.46 38.99
CA ILE A 43 -16.19 -27.20 38.08
C ILE A 43 -15.00 -28.10 38.45
N SER A 44 -14.69 -28.24 39.73
CA SER A 44 -13.57 -29.10 40.18
C SER A 44 -13.84 -30.58 39.89
N PHE A 45 -15.07 -31.05 40.09
CA PHE A 45 -15.47 -32.43 39.83
C PHE A 45 -15.44 -32.76 38.33
N THR A 46 -15.93 -31.85 37.49
CA THR A 46 -15.85 -32.00 36.02
C THR A 46 -14.41 -32.00 35.52
N TYR A 47 -13.53 -31.17 36.08
CA TYR A 47 -12.11 -31.19 35.78
C TYR A 47 -11.41 -32.48 36.22
N LEU A 48 -11.79 -33.03 37.39
CA LEU A 48 -11.27 -34.31 37.88
C LEU A 48 -11.68 -35.46 36.96
N ILE A 49 -12.95 -35.52 36.53
CA ILE A 49 -13.44 -36.53 35.58
C ILE A 49 -12.70 -36.42 34.23
N TYR A 50 -12.53 -35.20 33.72
CA TYR A 50 -11.80 -34.97 32.47
C TYR A 50 -10.34 -35.45 32.58
N SER A 51 -9.66 -35.13 33.68
CA SER A 51 -8.28 -35.55 33.93
C SER A 51 -8.16 -37.06 34.08
N LEU A 52 -9.12 -37.70 34.79
CA LEU A 52 -9.18 -39.16 34.90
C LEU A 52 -9.45 -39.83 33.56
N LYS A 53 -10.29 -39.27 32.69
CA LYS A 53 -10.48 -39.76 31.31
C LYS A 53 -9.22 -39.62 30.45
N LEU A 54 -8.47 -38.54 30.64
CA LEU A 54 -7.20 -38.33 29.94
C LEU A 54 -6.13 -39.34 30.40
N LEU A 55 -6.12 -39.69 31.69
CA LEU A 55 -5.22 -40.67 32.28
C LEU A 55 -5.61 -42.13 32.01
N SER A 56 -6.91 -42.41 31.87
CA SER A 56 -7.43 -43.76 31.59
C SER A 56 -7.62 -44.05 30.10
N SER A 57 -7.38 -43.08 29.22
CA SER A 57 -7.31 -43.34 27.78
C SER A 57 -5.96 -43.99 27.45
N PRO A 58 -5.91 -45.29 27.08
CA PRO A 58 -4.67 -45.90 26.68
C PRO A 58 -4.18 -45.22 25.41
N ARG A 59 -3.01 -44.59 25.47
CA ARG A 59 -2.29 -44.17 24.26
C ARG A 59 -1.91 -45.44 23.51
N LEU A 60 -2.64 -45.79 22.44
CA LEU A 60 -2.11 -46.67 21.41
C LEU A 60 -0.99 -45.90 20.70
N CYS A 61 0.22 -45.97 21.26
CA CYS A 61 1.42 -45.71 20.50
C CYS A 61 1.61 -46.92 19.57
N SER A 62 1.23 -46.77 18.31
CA SER A 62 1.70 -47.71 17.28
C SER A 62 3.17 -47.40 17.05
N ASP A 63 4.03 -48.26 17.58
CA ASP A 63 5.43 -48.35 17.20
C ASP A 63 5.51 -48.67 15.70
N SER A 64 6.12 -47.76 14.93
CA SER A 64 6.86 -48.15 13.73
C SER A 64 8.03 -47.20 13.56
N GLN A 65 9.21 -47.81 13.69
CA GLN A 65 10.54 -47.26 13.86
C GLN A 65 11.07 -46.38 12.70
N PRO A 66 12.18 -45.65 12.95
CA PRO A 66 12.71 -44.63 12.05
C PRO A 66 13.64 -45.19 10.97
N PHE A 67 13.73 -44.44 9.87
CA PHE A 67 14.75 -44.46 8.82
C PHE A 67 15.91 -45.46 9.01
N SER A 68 15.90 -46.53 8.21
CA SER A 68 17.11 -47.27 7.86
C SER A 68 17.32 -47.20 6.35
N SER A 69 18.46 -46.63 5.98
CA SER A 69 19.09 -46.67 4.67
C SER A 69 19.45 -48.10 4.29
N SER A 70 19.19 -48.50 3.04
CA SER A 70 20.03 -49.42 2.27
C SER A 70 19.55 -49.60 0.83
N ALA A 71 20.55 -49.64 -0.05
CA ALA A 71 20.64 -50.39 -1.31
C ALA A 71 20.01 -49.83 -2.60
N VAL A 72 20.93 -49.37 -3.44
CA VAL A 72 20.94 -49.28 -4.90
C VAL A 72 20.70 -50.66 -5.53
N ASP A 73 19.95 -50.74 -6.64
CA ASP A 73 20.33 -51.44 -7.90
C ASP A 73 19.25 -51.34 -9.02
N PRO A 74 19.57 -51.62 -10.31
CA PRO A 74 19.43 -50.61 -11.36
C PRO A 74 18.50 -50.96 -12.55
N LEU A 75 18.37 -49.96 -13.43
CA LEU A 75 18.12 -50.04 -14.88
C LEU A 75 16.69 -50.34 -15.37
N HIS A 76 16.05 -49.33 -15.98
CA HIS A 76 15.59 -49.47 -17.35
C HIS A 76 15.51 -48.13 -18.08
N ASN A 77 16.23 -48.05 -19.19
CA ASN A 77 16.29 -46.97 -20.16
C ASN A 77 14.90 -46.67 -20.77
N LEU A 78 14.53 -45.40 -20.80
CA LEU A 78 13.82 -44.81 -21.94
C LEU A 78 14.32 -43.39 -22.17
N THR A 79 15.26 -43.31 -23.11
CA THR A 79 15.78 -42.09 -23.70
C THR A 79 14.71 -41.52 -24.63
N THR A 80 14.03 -40.46 -24.19
CA THR A 80 13.35 -39.54 -25.10
C THR A 80 13.87 -38.14 -24.79
N THR A 81 14.94 -37.76 -25.49
CA THR A 81 15.45 -36.39 -25.52
C THR A 81 14.46 -35.50 -26.26
N ALA A 82 13.42 -35.04 -25.56
CA ALA A 82 12.72 -33.84 -25.95
C ALA A 82 13.59 -32.65 -25.52
N ALA A 83 14.35 -32.11 -26.46
CA ALA A 83 14.97 -30.81 -26.30
C ALA A 83 13.86 -29.78 -26.06
N ILE A 84 13.61 -29.43 -24.80
CA ILE A 84 12.75 -28.31 -24.43
C ILE A 84 13.52 -27.06 -24.87
N SER A 85 13.26 -26.62 -26.09
CA SER A 85 13.57 -25.27 -26.53
C SER A 85 12.81 -24.31 -25.62
N LEU A 86 13.51 -23.74 -24.63
CA LEU A 86 13.04 -22.58 -23.89
C LEU A 86 12.60 -21.53 -24.92
N PRO A 87 11.31 -21.13 -24.96
CA PRO A 87 10.89 -20.11 -25.88
C PRO A 87 11.64 -18.83 -25.51
N THR A 88 12.34 -18.27 -26.47
CA THR A 88 12.94 -16.92 -26.41
C THR A 88 11.91 -15.93 -25.89
N SER A 89 12.07 -15.52 -24.62
CA SER A 89 11.05 -14.88 -23.79
C SER A 89 10.76 -13.41 -24.10
N SER A 90 11.19 -12.88 -25.25
CA SER A 90 11.08 -11.45 -25.54
C SER A 90 9.71 -11.04 -26.10
N GLN A 91 8.91 -11.96 -26.65
CA GLN A 91 7.59 -11.63 -27.22
C GLN A 91 6.40 -11.75 -26.26
N ASN A 92 6.58 -12.29 -25.04
CA ASN A 92 5.46 -12.58 -24.12
C ASN A 92 5.32 -11.64 -22.91
N GLN A 93 6.17 -10.62 -22.76
CA GLN A 93 6.10 -9.77 -21.57
C GLN A 93 4.94 -8.75 -21.64
N THR A 94 4.23 -8.55 -20.52
CA THR A 94 3.19 -7.51 -20.42
C THR A 94 3.80 -6.12 -20.65
N GLU A 95 3.09 -5.25 -21.36
CA GLU A 95 3.52 -3.90 -21.78
C GLU A 95 2.34 -2.94 -21.59
N LEU A 96 2.57 -1.61 -21.68
CA LEU A 96 1.49 -0.62 -21.52
C LEU A 96 0.35 -0.85 -22.52
N ARG A 97 0.68 -1.24 -23.76
CA ARG A 97 -0.32 -1.60 -24.77
C ARG A 97 -1.19 -2.79 -24.41
N HIS A 98 -0.89 -3.55 -23.36
CA HIS A 98 -1.69 -4.68 -22.89
C HIS A 98 -2.58 -4.31 -21.69
N VAL A 99 -2.45 -3.10 -21.16
CA VAL A 99 -3.19 -2.62 -19.98
C VAL A 99 -4.26 -1.62 -20.43
N VAL A 100 -5.42 -1.64 -19.78
CA VAL A 100 -6.49 -0.65 -19.99
C VAL A 100 -6.92 -0.07 -18.66
N PHE A 101 -6.87 1.25 -18.55
CA PHE A 101 -7.27 1.98 -17.34
C PHE A 101 -8.75 2.36 -17.37
N GLY A 102 -9.52 1.98 -16.34
CA GLY A 102 -10.85 2.52 -16.05
C GLY A 102 -10.76 3.50 -14.89
N ILE A 103 -10.84 4.80 -15.18
CA ILE A 103 -10.67 5.86 -14.19
C ILE A 103 -12.04 6.31 -13.70
N ALA A 104 -12.31 6.14 -12.41
CA ALA A 104 -13.55 6.60 -11.79
C ALA A 104 -13.49 8.09 -11.50
N ALA A 105 -14.41 8.85 -12.09
CA ALA A 105 -14.47 10.29 -11.88
C ALA A 105 -15.88 10.74 -11.52
N SER A 106 -15.99 12.00 -11.09
CA SER A 106 -17.28 12.68 -10.97
C SER A 106 -17.28 14.02 -11.68
N ALA A 107 -18.37 14.34 -12.35
CA ALA A 107 -18.54 15.62 -13.03
C ALA A 107 -18.43 16.81 -12.07
N LYS A 108 -18.74 16.60 -10.79
CA LYS A 108 -18.63 17.63 -9.74
C LYS A 108 -17.18 18.04 -9.48
N LEU A 109 -16.25 17.08 -9.50
CA LEU A 109 -14.84 17.30 -9.16
C LEU A 109 -13.92 17.34 -10.40
N TRP A 110 -14.50 17.15 -11.58
CA TRP A 110 -13.78 17.01 -12.84
C TRP A 110 -12.77 18.12 -13.11
N GLU A 111 -13.20 19.39 -13.02
CA GLU A 111 -12.32 20.54 -13.31
C GLU A 111 -11.08 20.58 -12.43
N GLN A 112 -11.21 20.16 -11.17
CA GLN A 112 -10.09 20.13 -10.23
C GLN A 112 -9.21 18.90 -10.46
N ARG A 113 -9.82 17.71 -10.58
CA ARG A 113 -9.11 16.42 -10.52
C ARG A 113 -8.56 15.93 -11.85
N LYS A 114 -9.09 16.41 -12.99
CA LYS A 114 -8.54 16.07 -14.33
C LYS A 114 -7.04 16.35 -14.42
N ASN A 115 -6.55 17.37 -13.72
CA ASN A 115 -5.14 17.73 -13.68
C ASN A 115 -4.25 16.67 -13.03
N TYR A 116 -4.76 15.85 -12.10
CA TYR A 116 -3.99 14.72 -11.56
C TYR A 116 -3.80 13.63 -12.61
N ILE A 117 -4.82 13.36 -13.42
CA ILE A 117 -4.78 12.36 -14.50
C ILE A 117 -3.72 12.75 -15.55
N LYS A 118 -3.70 14.03 -15.94
CA LYS A 118 -2.70 14.59 -16.88
C LYS A 118 -1.25 14.40 -16.41
N LEU A 119 -1.01 14.20 -15.12
CA LEU A 119 0.35 14.00 -14.63
C LEU A 119 0.95 12.67 -15.07
N TRP A 120 0.15 11.60 -15.18
CA TRP A 120 0.67 10.25 -15.36
C TRP A 120 0.12 9.54 -16.61
N PHE A 121 -1.05 9.94 -17.10
CA PHE A 121 -1.63 9.35 -18.29
C PHE A 121 -0.96 9.90 -19.55
N LYS A 122 -0.59 9.02 -20.48
CA LYS A 122 0.07 9.35 -21.75
C LYS A 122 -0.80 8.86 -22.91
N PRO A 123 -1.69 9.69 -23.48
CA PRO A 123 -2.69 9.27 -24.47
C PRO A 123 -2.15 8.49 -25.66
N GLU A 124 -0.96 8.86 -26.17
CA GLU A 124 -0.35 8.17 -27.30
C GLU A 124 0.23 6.77 -26.97
N LYS A 125 0.43 6.46 -25.69
CA LYS A 125 1.09 5.21 -25.24
C LYS A 125 0.19 4.32 -24.40
N MET A 126 -0.91 4.87 -23.90
CA MET A 126 -1.75 4.25 -22.89
C MET A 126 -3.19 4.17 -23.37
N ARG A 127 -3.87 3.10 -22.94
CA ARG A 127 -5.29 2.89 -23.24
C ARG A 127 -6.07 3.08 -21.96
N GLY A 128 -7.15 3.85 -22.02
CA GLY A 128 -8.01 4.03 -20.85
C GLY A 128 -9.26 4.81 -21.15
N THR A 129 -10.10 4.98 -20.14
CA THR A 129 -11.34 5.73 -20.21
C THR A 129 -11.66 6.33 -18.86
N VAL A 130 -12.01 7.61 -18.85
CA VAL A 130 -12.59 8.27 -17.69
C VAL A 130 -14.10 8.03 -17.67
N TRP A 131 -14.61 7.44 -16.60
CA TRP A 131 -16.03 7.14 -16.42
C TRP A 131 -16.67 8.12 -15.44
N LEU A 132 -17.54 8.98 -15.96
CA LEU A 132 -18.27 10.00 -15.21
C LEU A 132 -19.70 9.58 -14.90
N ASP A 133 -20.31 10.27 -13.94
CA ASP A 133 -21.74 10.18 -13.59
C ASP A 133 -22.64 10.97 -14.55
N ARG A 134 -22.13 12.03 -15.18
CA ARG A 134 -22.84 12.89 -16.14
C ARG A 134 -21.88 13.64 -17.04
N LYS A 135 -22.41 14.23 -18.12
CA LYS A 135 -21.64 15.02 -19.08
C LYS A 135 -20.97 16.22 -18.41
N VAL A 136 -19.75 16.53 -18.85
CA VAL A 136 -18.94 17.68 -18.46
C VAL A 136 -18.61 18.50 -19.71
N LYS A 137 -18.16 19.74 -19.53
CA LYS A 137 -17.59 20.52 -20.62
C LYS A 137 -16.27 19.88 -21.04
N ILE A 138 -16.08 19.72 -22.33
CA ILE A 138 -14.82 19.25 -22.91
C ILE A 138 -14.08 20.51 -23.34
N ASP A 139 -12.97 20.80 -22.67
CA ASP A 139 -12.10 21.93 -22.99
C ASP A 139 -11.08 21.55 -24.08
N GLU A 140 -10.32 22.53 -24.55
CA GLU A 140 -9.28 22.37 -25.58
C GLU A 140 -8.20 21.35 -25.19
N ASP A 141 -7.97 21.12 -23.89
CA ASP A 141 -6.99 20.14 -23.38
C ASP A 141 -7.42 18.66 -23.51
N SER A 142 -8.42 18.36 -24.34
CA SER A 142 -8.96 17.00 -24.47
C SER A 142 -7.92 15.98 -24.95
N ASP A 143 -6.90 16.44 -25.66
CA ASP A 143 -5.83 15.60 -26.23
C ASP A 143 -4.86 15.06 -25.18
N GLU A 144 -4.82 15.66 -23.98
CA GLU A 144 -3.97 15.22 -22.85
C GLU A 144 -4.65 14.19 -21.94
N LEU A 145 -5.95 13.93 -22.14
CA LEU A 145 -6.78 13.14 -21.26
C LEU A 145 -7.24 11.82 -21.92
N PRO A 146 -7.54 10.78 -21.13
CA PRO A 146 -8.21 9.60 -21.66
C PRO A 146 -9.61 9.97 -22.20
N PRO A 147 -10.13 9.21 -23.19
CA PRO A 147 -11.51 9.35 -23.64
C PRO A 147 -12.50 9.34 -22.48
N ILE A 148 -13.48 10.25 -22.53
CA ILE A 148 -14.49 10.41 -21.49
C ILE A 148 -15.76 9.65 -21.88
N ARG A 149 -16.32 8.88 -20.95
CA ARG A 149 -17.60 8.18 -21.09
C ARG A 149 -18.49 8.39 -19.87
N ILE A 150 -19.79 8.26 -20.08
CA ILE A 150 -20.78 8.29 -19.00
C ILE A 150 -21.09 6.85 -18.61
N SER A 151 -21.07 6.59 -17.30
CA SER A 151 -21.38 5.27 -16.77
C SER A 151 -22.82 4.88 -17.12
N GLY A 152 -23.06 3.59 -17.37
CA GLY A 152 -24.38 3.08 -17.70
C GLY A 152 -25.40 3.28 -16.57
N ASP A 153 -26.71 3.22 -16.91
CA ASP A 153 -27.78 3.38 -15.93
C ASP A 153 -27.72 2.29 -14.83
N THR A 154 -27.90 2.73 -13.59
CA THR A 154 -27.90 1.90 -12.38
C THR A 154 -29.20 2.01 -11.58
N SER A 155 -30.23 2.66 -12.13
CA SER A 155 -31.56 2.81 -11.51
C SER A 155 -32.16 1.48 -11.02
N LYS A 156 -31.98 0.40 -11.80
CA LYS A 156 -32.47 -0.96 -11.51
C LYS A 156 -31.88 -1.61 -10.25
N PHE A 157 -30.77 -1.11 -9.71
CA PHE A 157 -30.12 -1.72 -8.54
C PHE A 157 -30.62 -1.09 -7.24
N ALA A 158 -31.00 -1.91 -6.26
CA ALA A 158 -31.33 -1.40 -4.94
C ALA A 158 -30.07 -0.89 -4.21
N TYR A 159 -30.21 0.21 -3.46
CA TYR A 159 -29.17 0.72 -2.57
C TYR A 159 -29.80 1.00 -1.20
N LYS A 160 -29.40 0.24 -0.19
CA LYS A 160 -30.00 0.25 1.16
C LYS A 160 -29.07 0.79 2.25
N ASN A 161 -27.79 1.02 1.93
CA ASN A 161 -26.85 1.58 2.90
C ASN A 161 -27.17 3.06 3.16
N ARG A 162 -27.29 3.44 4.43
CA ARG A 162 -27.67 4.81 4.82
C ARG A 162 -26.49 5.79 4.93
N GLN A 163 -25.26 5.28 4.99
CA GLN A 163 -24.05 6.10 5.21
C GLN A 163 -23.29 6.38 3.91
N GLY A 164 -23.27 5.43 2.97
CA GLY A 164 -22.57 5.60 1.70
C GLY A 164 -23.41 6.31 0.64
N HIS A 165 -22.85 6.47 -0.56
CA HIS A 165 -23.52 7.13 -1.68
C HIS A 165 -23.88 6.14 -2.80
N ARG A 166 -25.07 6.29 -3.39
CA ARG A 166 -25.57 5.40 -4.47
C ARG A 166 -24.64 5.33 -5.69
N SER A 167 -23.83 6.37 -5.93
CA SER A 167 -22.81 6.35 -7.01
C SER A 167 -21.80 5.22 -6.88
N ALA A 168 -21.64 4.61 -5.70
CA ALA A 168 -20.82 3.41 -5.51
C ALA A 168 -21.20 2.27 -6.47
N ILE A 169 -22.49 2.16 -6.84
CA ILE A 169 -22.96 1.14 -7.77
C ILE A 169 -22.33 1.33 -9.16
N ARG A 170 -22.37 2.55 -9.71
CA ARG A 170 -21.76 2.83 -11.02
C ARG A 170 -20.24 2.63 -10.99
N ILE A 171 -19.57 3.05 -9.91
CA ILE A 171 -18.11 2.94 -9.79
C ILE A 171 -17.70 1.46 -9.77
N SER A 172 -18.43 0.60 -9.05
CA SER A 172 -18.15 -0.84 -9.03
C SER A 172 -18.22 -1.47 -10.44
N ARG A 173 -19.00 -0.90 -11.37
CA ARG A 173 -19.18 -1.45 -12.72
C ARG A 173 -18.11 -1.00 -13.71
N ILE A 174 -17.20 -0.09 -13.36
CA ILE A 174 -16.23 0.50 -14.28
C ILE A 174 -15.36 -0.53 -14.99
N VAL A 175 -14.88 -1.56 -14.29
CA VAL A 175 -14.09 -2.64 -14.93
C VAL A 175 -14.93 -3.35 -15.99
N SER A 176 -16.17 -3.71 -15.66
CA SER A 176 -17.08 -4.37 -16.60
C SER A 176 -17.50 -3.46 -17.75
N GLU A 177 -17.70 -2.17 -17.52
CA GLU A 177 -18.01 -1.20 -18.56
C GLU A 177 -16.82 -0.97 -19.49
N THR A 178 -15.60 -0.95 -18.95
CA THR A 178 -14.35 -0.88 -19.72
C THR A 178 -14.14 -2.16 -20.54
N PHE A 179 -14.43 -3.34 -19.99
CA PHE A 179 -14.38 -4.61 -20.72
C PHE A 179 -15.32 -4.62 -21.94
N ARG A 180 -16.54 -4.09 -21.78
CA ARG A 180 -17.55 -4.03 -22.85
C ARG A 180 -17.17 -3.12 -24.01
N LEU A 181 -16.10 -2.32 -23.90
CA LEU A 181 -15.55 -1.58 -25.04
C LEU A 181 -14.94 -2.51 -26.11
N GLY A 182 -14.70 -3.78 -25.80
CA GLY A 182 -14.27 -4.78 -26.79
C GLY A 182 -12.86 -4.54 -27.32
N LEU A 183 -11.99 -3.90 -26.53
CA LEU A 183 -10.60 -3.65 -26.91
C LEU A 183 -9.85 -4.99 -27.07
N LYS A 184 -9.09 -5.10 -28.16
CA LYS A 184 -8.28 -6.29 -28.48
C LYS A 184 -6.96 -6.27 -27.71
N ASP A 185 -6.37 -7.45 -27.54
CA ASP A 185 -5.05 -7.64 -26.93
C ASP A 185 -4.94 -6.95 -25.55
N VAL A 186 -5.91 -7.23 -24.69
CA VAL A 186 -5.94 -6.75 -23.30
C VAL A 186 -5.56 -7.91 -22.40
N ARG A 187 -4.62 -7.68 -21.48
CA ARG A 187 -4.20 -8.63 -20.46
C ARG A 187 -4.69 -8.22 -19.08
N TRP A 188 -4.77 -6.91 -18.83
CA TRP A 188 -5.12 -6.35 -17.53
C TRP A 188 -6.05 -5.14 -17.65
N PHE A 189 -7.08 -5.11 -16.82
CA PHE A 189 -7.90 -3.94 -16.55
C PHE A 189 -7.46 -3.34 -15.22
N VAL A 190 -7.12 -2.06 -15.20
CA VAL A 190 -6.66 -1.35 -14.01
C VAL A 190 -7.70 -0.30 -13.66
N MET A 191 -8.19 -0.33 -12.42
CA MET A 191 -9.11 0.68 -11.89
C MET A 191 -8.36 1.61 -10.95
N GLY A 192 -8.72 2.89 -10.98
CA GLY A 192 -8.30 3.90 -10.00
C GLY A 192 -9.24 5.11 -10.04
N ASP A 193 -9.16 5.96 -9.02
CA ASP A 193 -9.97 7.18 -8.92
C ASP A 193 -9.28 8.38 -9.62
N ASP A 194 -10.05 9.43 -9.89
CA ASP A 194 -9.58 10.67 -10.53
C ASP A 194 -8.58 11.49 -9.69
N ASP A 195 -8.39 11.15 -8.42
CA ASP A 195 -7.33 11.66 -7.53
C ASP A 195 -6.28 10.59 -7.17
N THR A 196 -6.16 9.56 -8.01
CA THR A 196 -5.09 8.55 -7.96
C THR A 196 -4.01 8.87 -8.98
N VAL A 197 -2.74 8.83 -8.57
CA VAL A 197 -1.59 8.95 -9.47
C VAL A 197 -0.83 7.63 -9.53
N PHE A 198 -0.61 7.11 -10.74
CA PHE A 198 0.12 5.86 -10.96
C PHE A 198 1.55 6.09 -11.45
N VAL A 199 2.47 5.29 -10.93
CA VAL A 199 3.80 5.06 -11.51
C VAL A 199 3.70 3.87 -12.47
N THR A 200 3.35 4.15 -13.72
CA THR A 200 2.92 3.12 -14.69
C THR A 200 3.99 2.06 -14.97
N GLU A 201 5.25 2.45 -14.93
CA GLU A 201 6.41 1.59 -15.13
C GLU A 201 6.54 0.59 -13.95
N ASN A 202 6.22 1.01 -12.73
CA ASN A 202 6.19 0.14 -11.56
C ASN A 202 4.96 -0.76 -11.54
N LEU A 203 3.80 -0.25 -11.96
CA LEU A 203 2.61 -1.08 -12.20
C LEU A 203 2.93 -2.23 -13.15
N LEU A 204 3.59 -1.96 -14.29
CA LEU A 204 3.99 -3.02 -15.22
C LEU A 204 4.93 -4.05 -14.59
N ARG A 205 5.91 -3.61 -13.79
CA ARG A 205 6.79 -4.53 -13.06
C ARG A 205 6.00 -5.46 -12.15
N VAL A 206 4.97 -4.94 -11.48
CA VAL A 206 4.08 -5.77 -10.65
C VAL A 206 3.30 -6.77 -11.50
N LEU A 207 2.62 -6.31 -12.56
CA LEU A 207 1.78 -7.17 -13.41
C LEU A 207 2.56 -8.26 -14.14
N ARG A 208 3.85 -8.03 -14.43
CA ARG A 208 4.74 -9.02 -15.07
C ARG A 208 5.07 -10.22 -14.18
N LYS A 209 4.81 -10.15 -12.87
CA LYS A 209 5.01 -11.27 -11.95
C LYS A 209 3.94 -12.36 -12.10
N TYR A 210 2.81 -12.04 -12.72
CA TYR A 210 1.62 -12.86 -12.72
C TYR A 210 1.27 -13.33 -14.13
N ASP A 211 0.83 -14.57 -14.24
CA ASP A 211 0.30 -15.13 -15.48
C ASP A 211 -1.07 -14.49 -15.79
N HIS A 212 -1.10 -13.57 -16.74
CA HIS A 212 -2.31 -12.83 -17.10
C HIS A 212 -3.43 -13.70 -17.69
N THR A 213 -3.18 -14.98 -17.97
CA THR A 213 -4.18 -15.95 -18.43
C THR A 213 -4.96 -16.62 -17.27
N GLN A 214 -4.55 -16.38 -16.03
CA GLN A 214 -5.21 -16.89 -14.83
C GLN A 214 -6.07 -15.80 -14.17
N TYR A 215 -6.83 -16.18 -13.13
CA TYR A 215 -7.65 -15.25 -12.37
C TYR A 215 -6.84 -14.52 -11.30
N TYR A 216 -6.62 -13.22 -11.52
CA TYR A 216 -5.91 -12.36 -10.58
C TYR A 216 -6.69 -11.07 -10.31
N TYR A 217 -6.91 -10.82 -9.02
CA TYR A 217 -7.37 -9.55 -8.45
C TYR A 217 -6.25 -8.97 -7.59
N ILE A 218 -5.53 -7.98 -8.11
CA ILE A 218 -4.27 -7.48 -7.54
C ILE A 218 -4.47 -6.06 -7.02
N GLY A 219 -4.08 -5.79 -5.78
CA GLY A 219 -4.14 -4.46 -5.18
C GLY A 219 -3.68 -4.48 -3.73
N SER A 220 -4.12 -3.53 -2.91
CA SER A 220 -3.76 -3.50 -1.49
C SER A 220 -4.90 -3.03 -0.59
N LEU A 221 -4.65 -3.19 0.70
CA LEU A 221 -5.52 -2.77 1.78
C LEU A 221 -5.37 -1.28 2.07
N SER A 222 -6.25 -0.75 2.91
CA SER A 222 -6.09 0.58 3.49
C SER A 222 -5.00 0.58 4.58
N GLU A 223 -4.29 1.69 4.68
CA GLU A 223 -3.38 1.99 5.78
C GLU A 223 -4.09 2.09 7.14
N SER A 224 -5.42 2.23 7.15
CA SER A 224 -6.24 2.23 8.36
C SER A 224 -6.73 0.82 8.72
N HIS A 225 -6.34 0.34 9.90
CA HIS A 225 -6.79 -0.92 10.47
C HIS A 225 -8.32 -0.99 10.61
N LEU A 226 -8.93 0.11 11.03
CA LEU A 226 -10.38 0.21 11.21
C LEU A 226 -11.13 0.16 9.88
N GLN A 227 -10.63 0.84 8.84
CA GLN A 227 -11.21 0.71 7.50
C GLN A 227 -11.23 -0.75 7.05
N ASN A 228 -10.12 -1.49 7.25
CA ASN A 228 -10.02 -2.89 6.86
C ASN A 228 -10.95 -3.81 7.69
N ILE A 229 -11.19 -3.50 8.97
CA ILE A 229 -12.17 -4.22 9.80
C ILE A 229 -13.60 -3.96 9.31
N TYR A 230 -13.95 -2.70 9.05
CA TYR A 230 -15.32 -2.32 8.70
C TYR A 230 -15.71 -2.75 7.29
N PHE A 231 -14.75 -2.79 6.36
CA PHE A 231 -14.97 -3.21 4.99
C PHE A 231 -14.43 -4.61 4.77
N SER A 232 -13.13 -4.77 4.50
CA SER A 232 -12.53 -6.11 4.38
C SER A 232 -11.00 -6.09 4.30
N TYR A 233 -10.37 -7.07 4.95
CA TYR A 233 -8.96 -7.44 4.71
C TYR A 233 -8.72 -8.22 3.42
N SER A 234 -9.79 -8.53 2.66
CA SER A 234 -9.74 -9.24 1.38
C SER A 234 -10.16 -8.37 0.19
N MET A 235 -10.23 -7.05 0.38
CA MET A 235 -10.63 -6.07 -0.63
C MET A 235 -9.43 -5.23 -1.05
N ALA A 236 -9.24 -5.05 -2.36
CA ALA A 236 -8.39 -3.97 -2.84
C ALA A 236 -9.18 -2.66 -2.75
N TYR A 237 -8.60 -1.65 -2.10
CA TYR A 237 -9.20 -0.32 -2.03
C TYR A 237 -9.04 0.40 -3.38
N GLY A 238 -10.15 0.90 -3.92
CA GLY A 238 -10.26 1.43 -5.28
C GLY A 238 -9.46 2.70 -5.50
N GLY A 239 -9.37 3.57 -4.49
CA GLY A 239 -8.53 4.77 -4.53
C GLY A 239 -7.04 4.42 -4.60
N GLY A 240 -6.59 3.38 -3.87
CA GLY A 240 -5.25 2.83 -4.05
C GLY A 240 -5.04 2.22 -5.43
N GLY A 241 -6.11 1.91 -6.16
CA GLY A 241 -6.10 1.26 -7.44
C GLY A 241 -5.94 -0.25 -7.34
N PHE A 242 -6.45 -0.96 -8.34
CA PHE A 242 -6.30 -2.41 -8.45
C PHE A 242 -6.30 -2.87 -9.90
N ALA A 243 -5.76 -4.06 -10.15
CA ALA A 243 -5.73 -4.70 -11.45
C ALA A 243 -6.52 -6.01 -11.46
N ILE A 244 -7.22 -6.28 -12.56
CA ILE A 244 -7.94 -7.52 -12.82
C ILE A 244 -7.44 -8.09 -14.14
N SER A 245 -7.02 -9.36 -14.12
CA SER A 245 -6.63 -10.12 -15.32
C SER A 245 -7.81 -10.25 -16.30
N TYR A 246 -7.53 -10.31 -17.60
CA TYR A 246 -8.58 -10.40 -18.63
C TYR A 246 -9.61 -11.51 -18.40
N PRO A 247 -9.24 -12.78 -18.11
CA PRO A 247 -10.21 -13.86 -17.91
C PRO A 247 -11.11 -13.64 -16.69
N LEU A 248 -10.58 -13.00 -15.63
CA LEU A 248 -11.36 -12.62 -14.46
C LEU A 248 -12.35 -11.49 -14.77
N ALA A 249 -11.94 -10.50 -15.57
CA ALA A 249 -12.85 -9.45 -16.01
C ALA A 249 -14.00 -10.01 -16.86
N GLU A 250 -13.71 -10.99 -17.72
CA GLU A 250 -14.73 -11.69 -18.51
C GLU A 250 -15.75 -12.42 -17.60
N ALA A 251 -15.25 -13.15 -16.59
CA ALA A 251 -16.10 -13.84 -15.62
C ALA A 251 -16.96 -12.85 -14.80
N LEU A 252 -16.34 -11.75 -14.34
CA LEU A 252 -17.01 -10.69 -13.61
C LEU A 252 -18.17 -10.09 -14.43
N VAL A 253 -17.96 -9.74 -15.69
CA VAL A 253 -18.99 -9.12 -16.55
C VAL A 253 -20.25 -9.99 -16.67
N LYS A 254 -20.10 -11.33 -16.68
CA LYS A 254 -21.20 -12.30 -16.80
C LYS A 254 -22.08 -12.39 -15.54
N MET A 255 -21.56 -11.96 -14.39
CA MET A 255 -22.22 -12.16 -13.08
C MET A 255 -22.43 -10.88 -12.25
N GLN A 256 -21.67 -9.81 -12.51
CA GLN A 256 -21.57 -8.65 -11.62
C GLN A 256 -22.92 -7.97 -11.33
N ASP A 257 -23.76 -7.79 -12.35
CA ASP A 257 -25.07 -7.17 -12.16
C ASP A 257 -25.94 -7.98 -11.16
N ARG A 258 -25.89 -9.33 -11.22
CA ARG A 258 -26.60 -10.20 -10.26
C ARG A 258 -25.96 -10.16 -8.87
N CYS A 259 -24.63 -10.10 -8.80
CA CYS A 259 -23.89 -9.92 -7.55
C CYS A 259 -24.30 -8.60 -6.85
N ILE A 260 -24.27 -7.47 -7.55
CA ILE A 260 -24.66 -6.16 -7.00
C ILE A 260 -26.09 -6.18 -6.42
N GLN A 261 -27.02 -6.89 -7.07
CA GLN A 261 -28.40 -7.03 -6.58
C GLN A 261 -28.51 -7.80 -5.25
N ARG A 262 -27.63 -8.79 -5.02
CA ARG A 262 -27.58 -9.56 -3.76
C ARG A 262 -27.03 -8.73 -2.59
N TYR A 263 -26.21 -7.73 -2.87
CA TYR A 263 -25.53 -6.92 -1.87
C TYR A 263 -25.94 -5.42 -1.85
N PRO A 264 -27.25 -5.09 -1.69
CA PRO A 264 -27.70 -3.71 -1.73
C PRO A 264 -27.28 -2.90 -0.50
N GLY A 265 -26.88 -3.57 0.60
CA GLY A 265 -26.48 -2.96 1.86
C GLY A 265 -25.00 -2.56 1.97
N LEU A 266 -24.15 -2.97 1.02
CA LEU A 266 -22.72 -2.65 1.05
C LEU A 266 -22.46 -1.17 0.88
N TYR A 267 -21.36 -0.67 1.44
CA TYR A 267 -21.08 0.77 1.51
C TYR A 267 -20.57 1.30 0.18
N GLY A 268 -19.40 0.83 -0.25
CA GLY A 268 -18.64 1.41 -1.36
C GLY A 268 -18.69 0.59 -2.64
N SER A 269 -17.99 1.08 -3.66
CA SER A 269 -17.74 0.33 -4.90
C SER A 269 -16.86 -0.90 -4.63
N ASP A 270 -15.85 -0.70 -3.80
CA ASP A 270 -14.78 -1.67 -3.58
C ASP A 270 -15.28 -2.86 -2.77
N ASP A 271 -16.15 -2.57 -1.80
CA ASP A 271 -16.89 -3.55 -1.00
C ASP A 271 -17.73 -4.47 -1.90
N ARG A 272 -18.41 -3.89 -2.89
CA ARG A 272 -19.16 -4.66 -3.92
C ARG A 272 -18.24 -5.45 -4.83
N MET A 273 -17.11 -4.87 -5.23
CA MET A 273 -16.11 -5.59 -6.01
C MET A 273 -15.59 -6.80 -5.25
N GLN A 274 -15.23 -6.64 -3.97
CA GLN A 274 -14.79 -7.75 -3.13
C GLN A 274 -15.87 -8.81 -2.96
N ALA A 275 -17.13 -8.44 -2.76
CA ALA A 275 -18.23 -9.40 -2.69
C ALA A 275 -18.36 -10.22 -3.98
N CYS A 276 -18.23 -9.59 -5.16
CA CYS A 276 -18.25 -10.33 -6.42
C CYS A 276 -17.01 -11.20 -6.62
N MET A 277 -15.83 -10.77 -6.16
CA MET A 277 -14.63 -11.61 -6.16
C MET A 277 -14.77 -12.83 -5.24
N ALA A 278 -15.42 -12.67 -4.09
CA ALA A 278 -15.72 -13.77 -3.18
C ALA A 278 -16.67 -14.79 -3.81
N GLU A 279 -17.70 -14.36 -4.53
CA GLU A 279 -18.59 -15.26 -5.28
C GLU A 279 -17.88 -15.98 -6.43
N LEU A 280 -16.89 -15.34 -7.04
CA LEU A 280 -16.02 -15.95 -8.06
C LEU A 280 -14.93 -16.85 -7.45
N GLY A 281 -14.78 -16.86 -6.12
CA GLY A 281 -13.73 -17.63 -5.43
C GLY A 281 -12.32 -17.10 -5.65
N VAL A 282 -12.15 -15.82 -6.01
CA VAL A 282 -10.83 -15.23 -6.30
C VAL A 282 -10.39 -14.32 -5.15
N PRO A 283 -9.29 -14.66 -4.44
CA PRO A 283 -8.80 -13.85 -3.34
C PRO A 283 -8.05 -12.61 -3.84
N LEU A 284 -7.90 -11.62 -2.95
CA LEU A 284 -6.99 -10.50 -3.17
C LEU A 284 -5.54 -10.98 -3.19
N THR A 285 -4.85 -10.68 -4.28
CA THR A 285 -3.39 -10.77 -4.39
C THR A 285 -2.79 -9.44 -3.92
N LYS A 286 -2.23 -9.43 -2.70
CA LYS A 286 -1.77 -8.21 -2.05
C LYS A 286 -0.41 -7.73 -2.58
N GLU A 287 -0.36 -6.48 -3.02
CA GLU A 287 0.85 -5.80 -3.48
C GLU A 287 1.07 -4.50 -2.69
N LEU A 288 2.20 -4.42 -1.96
CA LEU A 288 2.44 -3.34 -0.99
C LEU A 288 2.62 -1.93 -1.60
N GLY A 289 2.77 -1.84 -2.92
CA GLY A 289 2.99 -0.58 -3.62
C GLY A 289 1.72 0.19 -3.99
N PHE A 290 0.55 -0.40 -3.82
CA PHE A 290 -0.73 0.29 -4.01
C PHE A 290 -1.13 0.97 -2.70
N HIS A 291 -1.32 2.29 -2.73
CA HIS A 291 -1.57 3.07 -1.52
C HIS A 291 -2.88 3.83 -1.58
N GLN A 292 -3.82 3.44 -0.72
CA GLN A 292 -5.06 4.17 -0.47
C GLN A 292 -4.78 5.46 0.34
N TYR A 293 -3.87 5.40 1.31
CA TYR A 293 -3.62 6.42 2.33
C TYR A 293 -4.90 7.05 2.88
N ASP A 294 -5.77 6.21 3.45
CA ASP A 294 -6.83 6.67 4.36
C ASP A 294 -6.19 7.19 5.66
N VAL A 295 -5.53 8.33 5.56
CA VAL A 295 -4.89 9.08 6.64
C VAL A 295 -5.03 10.57 6.32
N TYR A 296 -4.86 11.43 7.33
CA TYR A 296 -4.89 12.88 7.16
C TYR A 296 -3.51 13.50 7.39
N GLY A 297 -3.31 14.70 6.86
CA GLY A 297 -2.12 15.51 7.15
C GLY A 297 -0.91 15.08 6.32
N ASN A 298 0.24 14.97 6.99
CA ASN A 298 1.54 14.87 6.31
C ASN A 298 2.00 13.43 6.10
N LEU A 299 2.08 13.01 4.83
CA LEU A 299 2.52 11.66 4.42
C LEU A 299 4.03 11.40 4.53
N PHE A 300 4.83 12.38 4.98
CA PHE A 300 6.30 12.30 5.00
C PHE A 300 6.82 10.99 5.60
N GLY A 301 6.29 10.55 6.74
CA GLY A 301 6.72 9.31 7.38
C GLY A 301 6.47 8.05 6.57
N LEU A 302 5.37 7.99 5.80
CA LEU A 302 5.03 6.86 4.94
C LEU A 302 5.91 6.81 3.71
N LEU A 303 6.12 7.97 3.07
CA LEU A 303 6.91 8.06 1.84
C LEU A 303 8.42 7.94 2.10
N SER A 304 8.91 8.45 3.24
CA SER A 304 10.34 8.38 3.60
C SER A 304 10.79 6.99 4.11
N ALA A 305 9.84 6.17 4.55
CA ALA A 305 10.05 4.79 4.99
C ALA A 305 9.16 3.83 4.18
N HIS A 306 9.08 4.06 2.87
CA HIS A 306 8.29 3.23 1.97
C HIS A 306 8.71 1.75 2.08
N PRO A 307 7.76 0.78 2.07
CA PRO A 307 8.08 -0.65 2.11
C PRO A 307 9.02 -1.11 0.99
N ILE A 308 9.64 -2.27 1.16
CA ILE A 308 10.51 -2.89 0.14
C ILE A 308 9.63 -3.50 -0.98
N ALA A 309 9.06 -2.63 -1.80
CA ALA A 309 8.21 -2.92 -2.93
C ALA A 309 8.28 -1.75 -3.93
N PRO A 310 7.98 -1.97 -5.23
CA PRO A 310 7.83 -0.86 -6.16
C PRO A 310 6.69 0.05 -5.70
N PHE A 311 6.89 1.37 -5.65
CA PHE A 311 5.81 2.33 -5.40
C PHE A 311 4.92 2.42 -6.66
N VAL A 312 3.66 2.01 -6.57
CA VAL A 312 2.76 1.85 -7.72
C VAL A 312 1.78 3.00 -7.85
N SER A 313 1.15 3.40 -6.75
CA SER A 313 0.09 4.42 -6.79
C SER A 313 0.03 5.25 -5.51
N LEU A 314 -0.56 6.44 -5.64
CA LEU A 314 -0.76 7.40 -4.58
C LEU A 314 -2.20 7.95 -4.61
N HIS A 315 -2.92 7.75 -3.52
CA HIS A 315 -4.22 8.34 -3.16
C HIS A 315 -4.10 8.87 -1.71
N HIS A 316 -4.97 9.63 -1.06
CA HIS A 316 -6.14 10.41 -1.48
C HIS A 316 -5.74 11.90 -1.56
N LEU A 317 -5.31 12.36 -2.74
CA LEU A 317 -4.52 13.60 -2.89
C LEU A 317 -5.19 14.85 -2.29
N ASP A 318 -6.51 14.98 -2.39
CA ASP A 318 -7.23 16.17 -1.92
C ASP A 318 -7.27 16.33 -0.39
N ILE A 319 -7.01 15.26 0.36
CA ILE A 319 -7.14 15.24 1.83
C ILE A 319 -5.78 15.39 2.53
N VAL A 320 -4.71 14.97 1.87
CA VAL A 320 -3.34 14.98 2.40
C VAL A 320 -2.63 16.29 2.09
N GLU A 321 -1.62 16.65 2.89
CA GLU A 321 -0.76 17.79 2.61
C GLU A 321 0.12 17.54 1.38
N PRO A 322 0.56 18.60 0.65
CA PRO A 322 1.55 18.45 -0.41
C PRO A 322 2.81 17.73 0.09
N ILE A 323 3.30 16.76 -0.68
CA ILE A 323 4.43 15.90 -0.26
C ILE A 323 5.75 16.66 -0.17
N PHE A 324 5.87 17.81 -0.85
CA PHE A 324 7.01 18.73 -0.74
C PHE A 324 6.59 20.04 -0.07
N PRO A 325 7.45 20.67 0.75
CA PRO A 325 7.16 21.95 1.36
C PRO A 325 7.10 23.07 0.31
N ASN A 326 6.32 24.12 0.60
CA ASN A 326 6.19 25.32 -0.25
C ASN A 326 5.77 25.02 -1.70
N ALA A 327 4.95 23.99 -1.89
CA ALA A 327 4.42 23.59 -3.18
C ALA A 327 2.92 23.29 -3.07
N THR A 328 2.16 23.49 -4.15
CA THR A 328 0.81 22.92 -4.27
C THR A 328 0.90 21.40 -4.45
N ARG A 329 -0.24 20.69 -4.31
CA ARG A 329 -0.29 19.24 -4.56
C ARG A 329 0.19 18.89 -5.97
N LEU A 330 -0.29 19.61 -6.98
CA LEU A 330 0.13 19.42 -8.37
C LEU A 330 1.61 19.69 -8.57
N GLN A 331 2.15 20.81 -8.05
CA GLN A 331 3.59 21.11 -8.13
C GLN A 331 4.44 20.04 -7.42
N ALA A 332 3.97 19.53 -6.29
CA ALA A 332 4.67 18.49 -5.54
C ALA A 332 4.71 17.17 -6.30
N LEU A 333 3.62 16.78 -6.97
CA LEU A 333 3.54 15.56 -7.78
C LEU A 333 4.32 15.71 -9.09
N ASP A 334 4.26 16.87 -9.73
CA ASP A 334 5.03 17.16 -10.93
C ASP A 334 6.53 17.09 -10.65
N ARG A 335 6.97 17.60 -9.49
CA ARG A 335 8.35 17.42 -9.01
C ARG A 335 8.73 15.95 -8.81
N LEU A 336 7.81 15.10 -8.33
CA LEU A 336 8.06 13.67 -8.13
C LEU A 336 8.23 12.91 -9.46
N LYS A 337 7.77 13.47 -10.59
CA LYS A 337 8.02 12.87 -11.91
C LYS A 337 9.50 12.83 -12.28
N ILE A 338 10.26 13.83 -11.85
CA ILE A 338 11.68 13.94 -12.19
C ILE A 338 12.47 12.68 -11.79
N PRO A 339 12.45 12.21 -10.52
CA PRO A 339 13.09 10.95 -10.15
C PRO A 339 12.38 9.72 -10.70
N MET A 340 11.06 9.79 -10.94
CA MET A 340 10.28 8.70 -11.54
C MET A 340 10.75 8.36 -12.95
N GLU A 341 11.06 9.37 -13.77
CA GLU A 341 11.58 9.21 -15.13
C GLU A 341 13.02 8.69 -15.16
N LEU A 342 13.82 9.01 -14.14
CA LEU A 342 15.21 8.60 -14.04
C LEU A 342 15.36 7.15 -13.56
N ASP A 343 14.62 6.77 -12.53
CA ASP A 343 14.61 5.40 -12.00
C ASP A 343 13.36 5.11 -11.17
N SER A 344 12.22 4.91 -11.85
CA SER A 344 10.96 4.51 -11.21
C SER A 344 11.11 3.32 -10.26
N ALA A 345 11.99 2.36 -10.55
CA ALA A 345 12.17 1.19 -9.70
C ALA A 345 12.73 1.55 -8.32
N GLY A 346 13.63 2.54 -8.23
CA GLY A 346 14.20 3.03 -6.99
C GLY A 346 13.40 4.12 -6.28
N LEU A 347 12.28 4.58 -6.86
CA LEU A 347 11.48 5.67 -6.34
C LEU A 347 10.98 5.39 -4.92
N LEU A 348 11.20 6.35 -4.02
CA LEU A 348 10.90 6.31 -2.58
C LEU A 348 11.64 5.24 -1.76
N GLN A 349 12.46 4.39 -2.39
CA GLN A 349 13.13 3.30 -1.68
C GLN A 349 14.06 3.84 -0.60
N GLN A 350 13.89 3.28 0.60
CA GLN A 350 14.66 3.66 1.77
C GLN A 350 16.01 2.92 1.79
N SER A 351 17.10 3.66 1.97
CA SER A 351 18.44 3.13 2.25
C SER A 351 18.97 3.75 3.55
N ILE A 352 19.66 2.97 4.38
CA ILE A 352 20.10 3.40 5.72
C ILE A 352 21.61 3.22 5.85
N CYS A 353 22.27 4.25 6.36
CA CYS A 353 23.72 4.30 6.55
C CYS A 353 24.10 5.20 7.71
N TYR A 354 25.37 5.12 8.11
CA TYR A 354 25.89 5.80 9.28
C TYR A 354 27.08 6.68 8.95
N HIS A 355 27.08 7.91 9.48
CA HIS A 355 28.26 8.76 9.48
C HIS A 355 29.06 8.48 10.75
N LYS A 356 29.93 7.46 10.72
CA LYS A 356 30.61 6.93 11.91
C LYS A 356 31.30 8.01 12.77
N SER A 357 32.09 8.89 12.15
CA SER A 357 32.83 9.94 12.87
C SER A 357 31.96 10.97 13.60
N ASN A 358 30.76 11.25 13.08
CA ASN A 358 29.85 12.24 13.66
C ASN A 358 28.73 11.58 14.47
N THR A 359 28.69 10.24 14.49
CA THR A 359 27.66 9.43 15.14
C THR A 359 26.26 9.85 14.66
N TRP A 360 26.05 9.86 13.34
CA TRP A 360 24.75 10.16 12.73
C TRP A 360 24.17 8.94 12.03
N THR A 361 22.85 8.85 12.06
CA THR A 361 22.09 7.94 11.20
C THR A 361 21.51 8.72 10.02
N ILE A 362 21.68 8.19 8.82
CA ILE A 362 21.21 8.79 7.58
C ILE A 362 20.22 7.83 6.95
N SER A 363 19.00 8.29 6.73
CA SER A 363 17.95 7.59 5.98
C SER A 363 17.71 8.32 4.68
N VAL A 364 17.89 7.63 3.56
CA VAL A 364 17.68 8.17 2.21
C VAL A 364 16.44 7.51 1.61
N SER A 365 15.39 8.29 1.36
CA SER A 365 14.29 7.92 0.48
C SER A 365 14.55 8.53 -0.89
N TRP A 366 15.05 7.71 -1.81
CA TRP A 366 15.56 8.21 -3.08
C TRP A 366 14.45 8.82 -3.94
N GLY A 367 14.70 10.02 -4.46
CA GLY A 367 13.72 10.78 -5.22
C GLY A 367 12.76 11.62 -4.36
N TYR A 368 12.89 11.60 -3.03
CA TYR A 368 11.97 12.33 -2.15
C TYR A 368 12.68 13.11 -1.04
N ALA A 369 13.19 12.42 -0.02
CA ALA A 369 13.71 13.08 1.16
C ALA A 369 14.81 12.30 1.86
N ILE A 370 15.65 13.03 2.61
CA ILE A 370 16.72 12.48 3.43
C ILE A 370 16.54 12.97 4.86
N GLN A 371 16.68 12.06 5.80
CA GLN A 371 16.67 12.34 7.23
C GLN A 371 18.05 12.08 7.82
N ILE A 372 18.63 13.09 8.48
CA ILE A 372 19.85 12.94 9.27
C ILE A 372 19.48 13.06 10.74
N PHE A 373 19.67 11.98 11.49
CA PHE A 373 19.44 11.91 12.93
C PHE A 373 20.78 12.05 13.65
N ARG A 374 20.80 12.77 14.77
CA ARG A 374 21.89 12.62 15.74
C ARG A 374 21.76 11.24 16.39
N GLY A 375 22.89 10.62 16.70
CA GLY A 375 22.95 9.29 17.30
C GLY A 375 22.79 8.15 16.29
N ILE A 376 23.01 6.93 16.78
CA ILE A 376 22.84 5.68 16.04
C ILE A 376 21.45 5.12 16.32
N LEU A 377 20.61 5.06 15.29
CA LEU A 377 19.32 4.39 15.29
C LEU A 377 19.43 3.09 14.50
N SER A 378 18.86 2.01 15.02
CA SER A 378 18.87 0.71 14.33
C SER A 378 18.04 0.75 13.04
N PRO A 379 18.35 -0.07 12.02
CA PRO A 379 17.52 -0.17 10.82
C PRO A 379 16.07 -0.55 11.15
N ARG A 380 15.88 -1.43 12.14
CA ARG A 380 14.56 -1.81 12.69
C ARG A 380 13.75 -0.61 13.20
N GLU A 381 14.41 0.39 13.77
CA GLU A 381 13.73 1.60 14.20
C GLU A 381 13.45 2.55 13.03
N VAL A 382 14.39 2.71 12.12
CA VAL A 382 14.32 3.69 11.04
C VAL A 382 13.35 3.28 9.93
N GLU A 383 13.15 1.98 9.73
CA GLU A 383 12.18 1.44 8.76
C GLU A 383 10.72 1.56 9.21
N MET A 384 10.48 1.80 10.50
CA MET A 384 9.13 2.12 10.97
C MET A 384 8.78 3.56 10.57
N PRO A 385 7.67 3.78 9.84
CA PRO A 385 7.20 5.11 9.49
C PRO A 385 7.03 6.00 10.73
N SER A 386 7.60 7.20 10.69
CA SER A 386 7.35 8.20 11.73
C SER A 386 5.92 8.73 11.61
N ARG A 387 5.20 8.84 12.72
CA ARG A 387 3.82 9.36 12.76
C ARG A 387 3.75 10.86 12.47
N THR A 388 3.87 11.23 11.20
CA THR A 388 3.65 12.60 10.68
C THR A 388 2.22 12.82 10.18
N PHE A 389 1.46 11.74 10.08
CA PHE A 389 0.08 11.68 9.60
C PHE A 389 -0.87 11.36 10.76
N LEU A 390 -2.16 11.61 10.55
CA LEU A 390 -3.24 11.31 11.49
C LEU A 390 -4.09 10.15 10.96
N ASN A 391 -4.71 9.39 11.87
CA ASN A 391 -5.65 8.33 11.50
C ASN A 391 -6.84 8.86 10.68
N TRP A 392 -7.40 8.01 9.81
CA TRP A 392 -8.68 8.26 9.13
C TRP A 392 -9.78 8.62 10.14
N TYR A 393 -9.89 7.80 11.19
CA TYR A 393 -10.69 8.12 12.35
C TYR A 393 -9.85 8.99 13.29
N ARG A 394 -9.99 10.32 13.20
CA ARG A 394 -9.11 11.30 13.89
C ARG A 394 -8.96 11.10 15.40
N ARG A 395 -9.93 10.44 16.06
CA ARG A 395 -9.89 10.12 17.49
C ARG A 395 -9.26 8.78 17.82
N ALA A 396 -8.98 7.95 16.82
CA ALA A 396 -8.34 6.66 17.01
C ALA A 396 -6.85 6.85 17.32
N ASP A 397 -6.32 5.98 18.16
CA ASP A 397 -4.91 6.01 18.56
C ASP A 397 -4.00 5.38 17.50
N TYR A 398 -2.71 5.35 17.78
CA TYR A 398 -1.70 4.83 16.86
C TYR A 398 -1.77 3.30 16.62
N THR A 399 -2.62 2.57 17.35
CA THR A 399 -2.86 1.14 17.13
C THR A 399 -3.87 0.89 16.00
N ALA A 400 -4.53 1.94 15.52
CA ALA A 400 -5.50 1.88 14.43
C ALA A 400 -4.89 1.90 13.02
N TYR A 401 -3.56 1.80 12.89
CA TYR A 401 -2.89 1.62 11.60
C TYR A 401 -2.71 0.12 11.30
N ALA A 402 -2.78 -0.25 10.02
CA ALA A 402 -2.57 -1.64 9.60
C ALA A 402 -1.08 -2.07 9.61
N PHE A 403 -0.20 -1.28 10.25
CA PHE A 403 1.25 -1.46 10.32
C PHE A 403 1.81 -0.72 11.54
N ASN A 404 3.02 -1.09 11.93
CA ASN A 404 3.72 -0.46 13.05
C ASN A 404 4.22 0.94 12.68
N THR A 405 4.09 1.87 13.61
CA THR A 405 4.59 3.23 13.46
C THR A 405 5.46 3.63 14.66
N ARG A 406 6.28 4.67 14.49
CA ARG A 406 7.08 5.24 15.59
C ARG A 406 6.73 6.70 15.86
N PRO A 407 6.94 7.22 17.08
CA PRO A 407 6.89 8.67 17.33
C PRO A 407 7.85 9.42 16.40
N VAL A 408 7.56 10.70 16.11
CA VAL A 408 8.44 11.57 15.31
C VAL A 408 9.85 11.67 15.91
N ALA A 409 9.94 11.75 17.25
CA ALA A 409 11.18 11.62 18.00
C ALA A 409 10.86 11.12 19.41
N ARG A 410 11.67 10.21 19.96
CA ARG A 410 11.58 9.77 21.37
C ARG A 410 12.33 10.73 22.29
N ASN A 411 13.48 11.23 21.83
CA ASN A 411 14.27 12.26 22.49
C ASN A 411 14.34 13.52 21.60
N PRO A 412 14.29 14.75 22.15
CA PRO A 412 14.44 15.97 21.36
C PRO A 412 15.67 16.00 20.44
N CYS A 413 16.81 15.45 20.88
CA CYS A 413 18.02 15.35 20.08
C CYS A 413 17.89 14.47 18.83
N GLN A 414 16.95 13.53 18.83
CA GLN A 414 16.67 12.62 17.72
C GLN A 414 15.72 13.24 16.68
N LYS A 415 15.25 14.48 16.86
CA LYS A 415 14.51 15.15 15.79
C LYS A 415 15.40 15.24 14.55
N ALA A 416 14.93 14.68 13.43
CA ALA A 416 15.71 14.64 12.21
C ALA A 416 15.94 16.03 11.61
N PHE A 417 17.07 16.19 10.95
CA PHE A 417 17.30 17.22 9.95
C PHE A 417 16.82 16.67 8.61
N VAL A 418 15.82 17.32 8.02
CA VAL A 418 15.18 16.85 6.79
C VAL A 418 15.72 17.63 5.60
N PHE A 419 15.99 16.93 4.50
CA PHE A 419 16.41 17.49 3.23
C PHE A 419 15.49 16.96 2.14
N TYR A 420 14.86 17.83 1.36
CA TYR A 420 13.98 17.44 0.27
C TYR A 420 14.70 17.49 -1.06
N LEU A 421 14.32 16.60 -1.98
CA LEU A 421 14.83 16.60 -3.36
C LEU A 421 14.71 18.00 -3.96
N SER A 422 15.76 18.47 -4.63
CA SER A 422 15.76 19.68 -5.45
C SER A 422 15.55 19.37 -6.92
N ASN A 423 15.24 20.38 -7.74
CA ASN A 423 15.11 20.18 -9.19
C ASN A 423 16.49 20.05 -9.88
N ALA A 424 17.58 20.24 -9.14
CA ALA A 424 18.94 20.16 -9.67
C ALA A 424 19.44 18.71 -9.66
N LEU A 425 19.53 18.12 -10.85
CA LEU A 425 20.03 16.79 -11.11
C LEU A 425 21.14 16.84 -12.15
N GLN A 426 22.15 16.00 -11.99
CA GLN A 426 23.19 15.80 -13.00
C GLN A 426 23.19 14.32 -13.36
N THR A 427 22.98 14.02 -14.63
CA THR A 427 23.02 12.65 -15.14
C THR A 427 24.24 12.50 -16.04
N ASN A 428 25.04 11.48 -15.78
CA ASN A 428 26.13 11.09 -16.65
C ASN A 428 25.62 9.99 -17.58
N SER A 429 25.39 10.36 -18.85
CA SER A 429 24.87 9.45 -19.87
C SER A 429 25.77 8.25 -20.14
N THR A 430 27.09 8.38 -19.94
CA THR A 430 28.06 7.31 -20.18
C THR A 430 28.04 6.25 -19.08
N THR A 431 27.86 6.65 -17.82
CA THR A 431 27.87 5.71 -16.67
C THR A 431 26.48 5.31 -16.19
N GLY A 432 25.42 6.00 -16.66
CA GLY A 432 24.05 5.84 -16.16
C GLY A 432 23.88 6.27 -14.70
N GLN A 433 24.81 7.09 -14.18
CA GLN A 433 24.76 7.59 -12.82
C GLN A 433 24.03 8.93 -12.76
N THR A 434 23.15 9.07 -11.78
CA THR A 434 22.47 10.30 -11.43
C THR A 434 23.01 10.82 -10.10
N VAL A 435 23.37 12.09 -10.08
CA VAL A 435 23.65 12.87 -8.86
C VAL A 435 22.43 13.74 -8.58
N SER A 436 21.75 13.43 -7.49
CA SER A 436 20.56 14.15 -7.03
C SER A 436 20.90 15.04 -5.83
N LYS A 437 20.51 16.32 -5.90
CA LYS A 437 20.75 17.29 -4.82
C LYS A 437 19.50 17.44 -3.96
N TYR A 438 19.67 17.40 -2.64
CA TYR A 438 18.62 17.58 -1.65
C TYR A 438 18.94 18.82 -0.79
N ILE A 439 17.95 19.69 -0.61
CA ILE A 439 18.10 20.97 0.09
C ILE A 439 17.47 20.85 1.47
N ARG A 440 18.18 21.37 2.47
CA ARG A 440 17.72 21.36 3.85
C ARG A 440 16.41 22.12 4.02
N HIS A 441 15.45 21.46 4.66
CA HIS A 441 14.26 22.10 5.18
C HIS A 441 14.57 22.75 6.53
N ARG A 442 14.39 24.07 6.62
CA ARG A 442 14.67 24.85 7.82
C ARG A 442 13.50 24.80 8.79
N ALA A 443 13.32 23.66 9.45
CA ALA A 443 12.40 23.52 10.57
C ALA A 443 13.11 23.82 11.91
N PRO A 444 12.41 24.42 12.91
CA PRO A 444 12.95 24.64 14.25
C PRO A 444 13.45 23.32 14.87
N GLN A 445 14.65 23.34 15.43
CA GLN A 445 15.25 22.20 16.12
C GLN A 445 15.20 22.44 17.62
N PRO A 446 14.78 21.46 18.43
CA PRO A 446 14.79 21.61 19.88
C PRO A 446 16.22 21.67 20.40
N ALA A 447 16.40 22.25 21.59
CA ALA A 447 17.67 22.21 22.29
C ALA A 447 18.12 20.76 22.49
N CYS A 448 19.38 20.48 22.20
CA CYS A 448 19.94 19.15 22.28
C CYS A 448 21.20 19.15 23.16
N LYS A 449 21.22 18.27 24.16
CA LYS A 449 22.34 18.11 25.11
C LYS A 449 23.36 17.04 24.69
N TRP A 450 23.12 16.32 23.59
CA TRP A 450 24.06 15.31 23.12
C TRP A 450 25.33 15.97 22.59
N LYS A 451 26.48 15.38 22.94
CA LYS A 451 27.82 15.86 22.51
C LYS A 451 28.12 15.58 21.04
N SER A 452 27.30 14.76 20.36
CA SER A 452 27.46 14.46 18.94
C SER A 452 27.41 15.74 18.10
N PRO A 453 28.29 15.92 17.09
CA PRO A 453 28.26 17.06 16.21
C PRO A 453 26.87 17.31 15.63
N SER A 454 26.50 18.59 15.47
CA SER A 454 25.22 18.97 14.91
C SER A 454 25.22 18.84 13.38
N PRO A 455 24.23 18.17 12.75
CA PRO A 455 24.03 18.22 11.30
C PRO A 455 23.63 19.62 10.78
N SER A 456 23.49 20.61 11.66
CA SER A 456 23.05 21.97 11.31
C SER A 456 24.03 22.76 10.43
N SER A 457 25.24 22.28 10.20
CA SER A 457 26.18 22.88 9.24
C SER A 457 25.96 22.40 7.80
N ILE A 458 25.22 21.31 7.62
CA ILE A 458 24.91 20.75 6.30
C ILE A 458 23.73 21.52 5.70
N GLU A 459 23.92 22.04 4.49
CA GLU A 459 22.87 22.70 3.70
C GLU A 459 22.37 21.80 2.57
N PHE A 460 23.26 20.95 2.04
CA PHE A 460 22.96 20.07 0.93
C PHE A 460 23.37 18.64 1.21
N VAL A 461 22.58 17.70 0.69
CA VAL A 461 23.01 16.31 0.53
C VAL A 461 23.00 15.98 -0.96
N LYS A 462 24.08 15.41 -1.47
CA LYS A 462 24.14 14.88 -2.84
C LYS A 462 24.12 13.36 -2.79
N VAL A 463 23.17 12.75 -3.50
CA VAL A 463 23.06 11.30 -3.61
C VAL A 463 23.45 10.85 -5.01
N ILE A 464 24.49 10.03 -5.10
CA ILE A 464 24.93 9.35 -6.31
C ILE A 464 24.20 8.01 -6.36
N LYS A 465 23.47 7.75 -7.44
CA LYS A 465 22.77 6.48 -7.66
C LYS A 465 22.85 6.09 -9.13
N LYS A 466 23.10 4.81 -9.40
CA LYS A 466 22.91 4.21 -10.74
C LYS A 466 21.47 3.72 -10.88
N ALA A 467 20.84 4.01 -12.01
CA ALA A 467 19.51 3.49 -12.31
C ALA A 467 19.53 1.96 -12.36
N ASP A 468 18.49 1.32 -11.81
CA ASP A 468 18.39 -0.14 -11.78
C ASP A 468 16.98 -0.61 -12.18
N PRO A 469 16.67 -0.64 -13.49
CA PRO A 469 15.34 -1.01 -13.97
C PRO A 469 14.89 -2.41 -13.57
N LYS A 470 15.85 -3.30 -13.27
CA LYS A 470 15.67 -4.71 -12.90
C LYS A 470 15.69 -4.91 -11.38
N LEU A 471 15.53 -3.85 -10.57
CA LEU A 471 15.52 -3.96 -9.11
C LEU A 471 14.55 -5.03 -8.60
N TRP A 472 13.35 -5.05 -9.17
CA TRP A 472 12.24 -5.92 -8.77
C TRP A 472 12.17 -7.26 -9.49
N GLU A 473 13.17 -7.60 -10.32
CA GLU A 473 13.34 -8.94 -10.91
C GLU A 473 14.13 -9.87 -9.96
N ARG A 474 14.73 -9.30 -8.91
CA ARG A 474 15.46 -10.02 -7.86
C ARG A 474 14.61 -10.12 -6.59
N SER A 475 15.06 -10.95 -5.65
CA SER A 475 14.49 -11.02 -4.30
C SER A 475 14.45 -9.62 -3.67
N PRO A 476 13.30 -9.17 -3.14
CA PRO A 476 13.18 -7.83 -2.55
C PRO A 476 14.23 -7.56 -1.46
N ARG A 477 15.06 -6.53 -1.69
CA ARG A 477 16.06 -6.07 -0.73
C ARG A 477 16.31 -4.58 -0.93
N ARG A 478 16.44 -3.83 0.16
CA ARG A 478 16.84 -2.41 0.12
C ARG A 478 18.21 -2.26 -0.54
N ASN A 479 18.40 -1.17 -1.27
CA ASN A 479 19.72 -0.72 -1.67
C ASN A 479 20.56 -0.35 -0.42
N CYS A 480 21.88 -0.52 -0.53
CA CYS A 480 22.81 -0.12 0.50
C CYS A 480 23.23 1.35 0.29
N CYS A 481 23.45 2.03 1.40
CA CYS A 481 23.89 3.43 1.44
C CYS A 481 25.32 3.53 1.98
N ARG A 482 26.15 4.41 1.39
CA ARG A 482 27.53 4.65 1.81
C ARG A 482 27.81 6.15 1.91
N VAL A 483 28.35 6.59 3.04
CA VAL A 483 28.77 7.99 3.22
C VAL A 483 30.12 8.20 2.53
N MET A 484 30.19 9.18 1.64
CA MET A 484 31.36 9.48 0.82
C MET A 484 32.09 10.72 1.32
N LYS A 485 33.41 10.79 1.08
CA LYS A 485 34.18 12.02 1.33
C LYS A 485 33.69 13.12 0.37
N SER A 486 33.29 14.25 0.93
CA SER A 486 32.90 15.44 0.17
C SER A 486 34.04 16.45 0.14
N LYS A 487 34.34 17.00 -1.03
CA LYS A 487 35.24 18.16 -1.18
C LYS A 487 34.49 19.50 -1.10
N GLU A 488 33.16 19.47 -1.15
CA GLU A 488 32.30 20.64 -1.15
C GLU A 488 31.92 21.05 0.28
N LYS A 489 32.10 22.34 0.60
CA LYS A 489 31.70 22.90 1.90
C LYS A 489 30.18 22.73 2.11
N LYS A 490 29.78 22.46 3.36
CA LYS A 490 28.37 22.31 3.80
C LYS A 490 27.56 21.24 3.04
N THR A 491 28.24 20.31 2.37
CA THR A 491 27.61 19.28 1.54
C THR A 491 28.02 17.90 2.00
N LEU A 492 27.03 17.05 2.29
CA LEU A 492 27.23 15.63 2.55
C LEU A 492 27.06 14.85 1.24
N MET A 493 27.99 13.95 0.92
CA MET A 493 27.86 13.07 -0.24
C MET A 493 27.52 11.65 0.21
N VAL A 494 26.57 11.05 -0.49
CA VAL A 494 26.06 9.70 -0.20
C VAL A 494 25.97 8.92 -1.51
N GLU A 495 26.41 7.68 -1.51
CA GLU A 495 26.18 6.72 -2.59
C GLU A 495 25.04 5.78 -2.19
N VAL A 496 24.09 5.53 -3.10
CA VAL A 496 23.05 4.50 -2.96
C VAL A 496 23.17 3.54 -4.14
N GLY A 497 23.22 2.24 -3.86
CA GLY A 497 23.38 1.23 -4.90
C GLY A 497 23.10 -0.18 -4.41
N ILE A 498 23.34 -1.17 -5.28
CA ILE A 498 23.23 -2.58 -4.90
C ILE A 498 24.20 -2.87 -3.74
N CYS A 499 23.74 -3.65 -2.78
CA CYS A 499 24.57 -4.09 -1.67
C CYS A 499 25.68 -5.01 -2.17
N LYS A 500 26.90 -4.80 -1.69
CA LYS A 500 28.02 -5.71 -1.91
C LYS A 500 27.80 -7.00 -1.13
N ASP A 501 28.55 -8.04 -1.48
CA ASP A 501 28.54 -9.30 -0.76
C ASP A 501 28.89 -9.08 0.72
N GLY A 502 28.05 -9.61 1.60
CA GLY A 502 28.17 -9.43 3.05
C GLY A 502 27.81 -8.04 3.59
N GLU A 503 27.44 -7.07 2.75
CA GLU A 503 27.18 -5.71 3.22
C GLU A 503 25.88 -5.61 4.03
N ILE A 504 26.00 -5.07 5.24
CA ILE A 504 24.92 -4.82 6.19
C ILE A 504 24.98 -3.38 6.71
N SER A 505 23.83 -2.86 7.14
CA SER A 505 23.75 -1.53 7.75
C SER A 505 24.14 -1.62 9.23
N GLU A 506 25.43 -1.46 9.53
CA GLU A 506 25.99 -1.45 10.89
C GLU A 506 26.98 -0.28 11.12
N VAL A 507 27.28 0.00 12.39
CA VAL A 507 28.23 1.03 12.82
C VAL A 507 29.57 0.43 13.15
#